data_AF-A0A9N9WQ90-F1
#
_entry.id   AF-A0A9N9WQ90-F1
#
_cell.length_a   1.000
_cell.length_b   1.000
_cell.length_c   1.000
_cell.angle_alpha   90.00
_cell.angle_beta   90.00
_cell.angle_gamma   90.00
#
_symmetry.space_group_name_H-M   'P 1'
#
loop_
_entity.id
_entity.type
_entity.pdbx_description
1 polymer ?
#
loop_
_entity_poly.entity_id
_entity_poly.type
_entity_poly.pdbx_seq_one_letter_code
_entity_poly.pdbx_strand_id
1 'polypeptide(L)'
;MPLKNSFDLPKFFTLSPPLSYFEDETVWLNLTNSVEFKPIYYNEAFPEKYSMEDIKKIATEAFKQTIRIHDQKVLLDVLEKDPDMIHKIGIKPSNISNIIEFNPSFAHNVLAILLKSTVSTDYLSAIIKTALNMSLNSLEVVNRLASSMELPTEFLHLYILNCIEACEKMTDERFQKRSVRILCVFLQSLVRKKKIDINDISIEIESFCITFSKIKEATELYKICKTF
;
A
#
# COMPACT_ATOMS: atom_id res chain seq x y z
N MET A 1 57.40 45.01 21.33
CA MET A 1 57.25 44.37 22.66
C MET A 1 56.28 43.21 22.52
N PRO A 2 56.65 41.97 22.85
CA PRO A 2 55.71 40.86 22.78
C PRO A 2 54.72 40.93 23.96
N LEU A 3 53.45 40.66 23.70
CA LEU A 3 52.39 40.54 24.71
C LEU A 3 52.74 39.38 25.65
N LYS A 4 53.05 39.69 26.92
CA LYS A 4 53.19 38.66 27.96
C LYS A 4 51.81 38.16 28.33
N ASN A 5 51.55 36.88 28.09
CA ASN A 5 50.30 36.23 28.46
C ASN A 5 50.25 36.15 30.01
N SER A 6 49.41 36.98 30.62
CA SER A 6 49.28 37.14 32.07
C SER A 6 48.22 36.21 32.65
N PHE A 7 48.33 34.92 32.35
CA PHE A 7 47.52 33.89 32.98
C PHE A 7 48.46 32.91 33.65
N ASP A 8 48.28 32.70 34.95
CA ASP A 8 49.00 31.68 35.71
C ASP A 8 48.92 30.33 34.98
N LEU A 9 50.07 29.67 34.81
CA LEU A 9 50.14 28.36 34.16
C LEU A 9 49.18 27.38 34.86
N PRO A 10 48.33 26.65 34.11
CA PRO A 10 47.41 25.70 34.73
C PRO A 10 48.18 24.64 35.53
N LYS A 11 47.79 24.44 36.80
CA LYS A 11 48.44 23.52 37.77
C LYS A 11 48.36 22.03 37.40
N PHE A 12 47.72 21.68 36.29
CA PHE A 12 47.58 20.31 35.82
C PHE A 12 48.27 20.17 34.47
N PHE A 13 49.47 19.58 34.48
CA PHE A 13 50.08 18.98 33.29
C PHE A 13 49.53 17.56 33.17
N THR A 14 48.51 17.36 32.35
CA THR A 14 48.21 16.01 31.85
C THR A 14 49.26 15.66 30.81
N LEU A 15 49.87 14.47 30.91
CA LEU A 15 50.69 13.96 29.81
C LEU A 15 49.84 13.94 28.54
N SER A 16 50.40 14.43 27.43
CA SER A 16 49.75 14.28 26.13
C SER A 16 49.40 12.80 25.95
N PRO A 17 48.15 12.46 25.58
CA PRO A 17 47.80 11.07 25.36
C PRO A 17 48.80 10.46 24.35
N PRO A 18 49.22 9.20 24.56
CA PRO A 18 50.17 8.57 23.68
C PRO A 18 49.63 8.64 22.25
N LEU A 19 50.43 9.17 21.33
CA LEU A 19 50.11 9.15 19.91
C LEU A 19 49.98 7.68 19.52
N SER A 20 48.75 7.23 19.32
CA SER A 20 48.53 5.92 18.75
C SER A 20 48.93 6.03 17.29
N TYR A 21 49.94 5.25 16.88
CA TYR A 21 50.45 5.28 15.52
C TYR A 21 49.44 4.55 14.63
N PHE A 22 48.40 5.25 14.20
CA PHE A 22 47.47 4.76 13.21
C PHE A 22 47.97 5.25 11.85
N GLU A 23 48.48 4.32 11.02
CA GLU A 23 48.97 4.65 9.68
C GLU A 23 47.90 5.39 8.84
N ASP A 24 46.62 5.11 9.11
CA ASP A 24 45.49 5.64 8.34
C ASP A 24 44.80 6.87 8.95
N GLU A 25 45.20 7.37 10.13
CA GLU A 25 44.48 8.46 10.82
C GLU A 25 44.58 9.80 10.06
N THR A 26 45.70 10.02 9.36
CA THR A 26 45.92 11.26 8.59
C THR A 26 45.39 11.20 7.16
N VAL A 27 44.80 10.08 6.74
CA VAL A 27 44.20 9.93 5.40
C VAL A 27 43.19 11.05 5.18
N TRP A 28 42.31 11.31 6.16
CA TRP A 28 41.29 12.39 6.14
C TRP A 28 41.83 13.81 5.94
N LEU A 29 43.11 14.08 6.22
CA LEU A 29 43.76 15.38 6.00
C LEU A 29 44.35 15.52 4.59
N ASN A 30 44.59 14.39 3.90
CA ASN A 30 45.17 14.34 2.57
C ASN A 30 44.11 14.13 1.48
N LEU A 31 43.31 15.17 1.24
CA LEU A 31 42.30 15.21 0.16
C LEU A 31 42.87 15.00 -1.25
N THR A 32 44.19 14.98 -1.42
CA THR A 32 44.90 14.80 -2.69
C THR A 32 45.12 13.34 -3.09
N ASN A 33 44.90 12.37 -2.20
CA ASN A 33 45.11 10.95 -2.51
C ASN A 33 43.83 10.31 -3.08
N SER A 34 43.63 10.42 -4.40
CA SER A 34 42.37 10.01 -5.06
C SER A 34 42.04 8.51 -4.95
N VAL A 35 42.99 7.68 -4.52
CA VAL A 35 42.81 6.23 -4.37
C VAL A 35 42.11 5.87 -3.05
N GLU A 36 42.34 6.66 -1.99
CA GLU A 36 41.77 6.44 -0.66
C GLU A 36 40.40 7.11 -0.50
N PHE A 37 40.13 8.16 -1.27
CA PHE A 37 38.86 8.85 -1.31
C PHE A 37 38.05 8.43 -2.53
N LYS A 38 37.32 7.31 -2.42
CA LYS A 38 36.23 7.06 -3.36
C LYS A 38 35.05 7.97 -3.00
N PRO A 39 34.61 8.88 -3.87
CA PRO A 39 33.39 9.64 -3.62
C PRO A 39 32.23 8.66 -3.51
N ILE A 40 31.70 8.53 -2.31
CA ILE A 40 30.42 7.87 -2.08
C ILE A 40 29.37 8.90 -2.46
N TYR A 41 28.95 8.85 -3.73
CA TYR A 41 27.75 9.57 -4.13
C TYR A 41 26.57 8.93 -3.40
N TYR A 42 25.90 9.68 -2.53
CA TYR A 42 24.51 9.37 -2.20
C TYR A 42 23.75 9.43 -3.53
N ASN A 43 23.51 8.26 -4.11
CA ASN A 43 22.89 8.12 -5.41
C ASN A 43 21.38 8.37 -5.27
N GLU A 44 21.01 9.62 -4.96
CA GLU A 44 19.66 10.15 -5.14
C GLU A 44 19.44 10.68 -6.56
N ALA A 45 20.43 10.52 -7.45
CA ALA A 45 20.30 10.74 -8.87
C ALA A 45 20.06 9.40 -9.57
N PHE A 46 18.77 9.11 -9.86
CA PHE A 46 18.22 8.13 -10.80
C PHE A 46 19.05 6.86 -11.04
N PRO A 47 18.64 5.70 -10.49
CA PRO A 47 19.45 4.50 -10.54
C PRO A 47 19.60 4.01 -11.98
N GLU A 48 20.70 3.28 -12.20
CA GLU A 48 20.89 2.30 -13.26
C GLU A 48 19.55 1.76 -13.78
N LYS A 49 19.34 1.75 -15.11
CA LYS A 49 18.12 1.18 -15.72
C LYS A 49 17.88 -0.19 -15.08
N TYR A 50 16.85 -0.30 -14.23
CA TYR A 50 16.49 -1.56 -13.60
C TYR A 50 16.40 -2.63 -14.67
N SER A 51 17.17 -3.71 -14.53
CA SER A 51 17.04 -4.85 -15.42
C SER A 51 15.65 -5.47 -15.24
N MET A 52 15.14 -6.13 -16.28
CA MET A 52 13.87 -6.86 -16.18
C MET A 52 13.89 -7.92 -15.06
N GLU A 53 15.05 -8.44 -14.71
CA GLU A 53 15.22 -9.36 -13.59
C GLU A 53 15.02 -8.68 -12.24
N ASP A 54 15.48 -7.44 -12.08
CA ASP A 54 15.34 -6.69 -10.84
C ASP A 54 13.89 -6.23 -10.64
N ILE A 55 13.23 -5.81 -11.71
CA ILE A 55 11.79 -5.49 -11.70
C ILE A 55 10.97 -6.72 -11.27
N LYS A 56 11.30 -7.91 -11.80
CA LYS A 56 10.67 -9.17 -11.39
C LYS A 56 10.93 -9.48 -9.92
N LYS A 57 12.16 -9.31 -9.42
CA LYS A 57 12.48 -9.52 -8.00
C LYS A 57 11.62 -8.63 -7.11
N ILE A 58 11.58 -7.32 -7.41
CA ILE A 58 10.76 -6.35 -6.68
C ILE A 58 9.28 -6.78 -6.69
N ALA A 59 8.75 -7.21 -7.84
CA ALA A 59 7.37 -7.68 -7.91
C ALA A 59 7.13 -8.96 -7.08
N THR A 60 8.08 -9.89 -7.05
CA THR A 60 7.96 -11.09 -6.20
C THR A 60 8.02 -10.76 -4.71
N GLU A 61 8.73 -9.71 -4.32
CA GLU A 61 8.72 -9.19 -2.94
C GLU A 61 7.38 -8.57 -2.58
N ALA A 62 6.73 -7.88 -3.53
CA ALA A 62 5.40 -7.28 -3.32
C ALA A 62 4.31 -8.30 -2.93
N PHE A 63 4.50 -9.59 -3.26
CA PHE A 63 3.59 -10.68 -2.89
C PHE A 63 3.82 -11.21 -1.47
N LYS A 64 4.93 -10.85 -0.82
CA LYS A 64 5.37 -11.43 0.46
C LYS A 64 5.49 -10.39 1.57
N GLN A 65 5.80 -9.15 1.21
CA GLN A 65 6.07 -8.09 2.18
C GLN A 65 5.72 -6.71 1.63
N THR A 66 5.70 -5.72 2.52
CA THR A 66 5.55 -4.33 2.14
C THR A 66 6.80 -3.85 1.38
N ILE A 67 6.61 -3.34 0.17
CA ILE A 67 7.69 -2.83 -0.67
C ILE A 67 7.93 -1.33 -0.44
N ARG A 68 9.16 -0.87 -0.68
CA ARG A 68 9.55 0.53 -0.48
C ARG A 68 8.81 1.44 -1.45
N ILE A 69 8.58 2.69 -1.05
CA ILE A 69 7.88 3.69 -1.87
C ILE A 69 8.60 3.92 -3.21
N HIS A 70 9.94 3.90 -3.20
CA HIS A 70 10.74 3.99 -4.42
C HIS A 70 10.43 2.85 -5.40
N ASP A 71 10.46 1.61 -4.91
CA ASP A 71 10.24 0.42 -5.73
C ASP A 71 8.80 0.33 -6.26
N GLN A 72 7.83 0.80 -5.48
CA GLN A 72 6.45 0.99 -5.94
C GLN A 72 6.38 1.93 -7.14
N LYS A 73 7.05 3.09 -7.08
CA LYS A 73 7.08 4.06 -8.18
C LYS A 73 7.71 3.46 -9.44
N VAL A 74 8.84 2.76 -9.30
CA VAL A 74 9.51 2.09 -10.42
C VAL A 74 8.56 1.11 -11.12
N LEU A 75 7.83 0.28 -10.36
CA LEU A 75 6.85 -0.66 -10.93
C LEU A 75 5.68 0.06 -11.60
N LEU A 76 5.17 1.13 -10.99
CA LEU A 76 4.07 1.91 -11.56
C LEU A 76 4.48 2.60 -12.85
N ASP A 77 5.66 3.23 -12.90
CA ASP A 77 6.19 3.90 -14.10
C ASP A 77 6.36 2.93 -15.28
N VAL A 78 6.70 1.66 -15.01
CA VAL A 78 6.80 0.61 -16.03
C VAL A 78 5.41 0.20 -16.53
N LEU A 79 4.44 0.03 -15.63
CA LEU A 79 3.07 -0.37 -15.96
C LEU A 79 2.26 0.74 -16.64
N GLU A 80 2.52 2.00 -16.32
CA GLU A 80 1.89 3.15 -16.99
C GLU A 80 2.35 3.30 -18.43
N LYS A 81 3.62 2.94 -18.74
CA LYS A 81 4.17 2.96 -20.10
C LYS A 81 3.62 1.82 -20.96
N ASP A 82 3.53 0.62 -20.39
CA ASP A 82 3.03 -0.57 -21.08
C ASP A 82 2.27 -1.47 -20.10
N PRO A 83 0.92 -1.45 -20.10
CA PRO A 83 0.11 -2.30 -19.24
C PRO A 83 0.34 -3.80 -19.45
N ASP A 84 0.76 -4.24 -20.64
CA ASP A 84 1.02 -5.66 -20.93
C ASP A 84 2.28 -6.18 -20.21
N MET A 85 3.12 -5.28 -19.70
CA MET A 85 4.26 -5.64 -18.83
C MET A 85 3.83 -6.42 -17.60
N ILE A 86 2.57 -6.31 -17.17
CA ILE A 86 2.08 -7.02 -15.99
C ILE A 86 2.29 -8.54 -16.10
N HIS A 87 2.09 -9.10 -17.30
CA HIS A 87 2.32 -10.52 -17.58
C HIS A 87 3.79 -10.89 -17.52
N LYS A 88 4.68 -10.00 -17.97
CA LYS A 88 6.13 -10.22 -17.98
C LYS A 88 6.74 -10.09 -16.58
N ILE A 89 6.22 -9.16 -15.77
CA ILE A 89 6.64 -8.95 -14.38
C ILE A 89 6.15 -10.09 -13.49
N GLY A 90 5.09 -10.80 -13.89
CA GLY A 90 4.58 -11.97 -13.19
C GLY A 90 3.53 -11.65 -12.14
N ILE A 91 2.93 -10.45 -12.20
CA ILE A 91 1.74 -10.14 -11.44
C ILE A 91 0.58 -10.86 -12.14
N LYS A 92 0.05 -11.88 -11.47
CA LYS A 92 -1.07 -12.69 -11.95
C LYS A 92 -2.30 -12.43 -11.09
N PRO A 93 -3.52 -12.70 -11.58
CA PRO A 93 -4.74 -12.58 -10.79
C PRO A 93 -4.68 -13.37 -9.47
N SER A 94 -4.00 -14.52 -9.44
CA SER A 94 -3.79 -15.31 -8.22
C SER A 94 -3.05 -14.57 -7.10
N ASN A 95 -2.17 -13.63 -7.47
CA ASN A 95 -1.29 -12.94 -6.52
C ASN A 95 -1.88 -11.60 -6.07
N ILE A 96 -2.95 -11.12 -6.72
CA ILE A 96 -3.54 -9.81 -6.44
C ILE A 96 -4.00 -9.71 -4.98
N SER A 97 -4.50 -10.82 -4.42
CA SER A 97 -4.91 -10.96 -3.03
C SER A 97 -3.79 -10.58 -2.07
N ASN A 98 -2.59 -11.12 -2.31
CA ASN A 98 -1.44 -10.88 -1.47
C ASN A 98 -0.95 -9.43 -1.62
N ILE A 99 -1.00 -8.87 -2.84
CA ILE A 99 -0.63 -7.47 -3.06
C ILE A 99 -1.58 -6.55 -2.30
N ILE A 100 -2.88 -6.81 -2.31
CA ILE A 100 -3.89 -6.06 -1.54
C ILE A 100 -3.58 -6.15 -0.04
N GLU A 101 -3.22 -7.33 0.45
CA GLU A 101 -2.95 -7.56 1.86
C GLU A 101 -1.69 -6.82 2.35
N PHE A 102 -0.58 -6.92 1.62
CA PHE A 102 0.70 -6.33 2.04
C PHE A 102 0.91 -4.87 1.60
N ASN A 103 0.29 -4.46 0.49
CA ASN A 103 0.56 -3.20 -0.21
C ASN A 103 -0.72 -2.57 -0.80
N PRO A 104 -1.70 -2.15 0.02
CA PRO A 104 -3.02 -1.69 -0.45
C PRO A 104 -2.96 -0.45 -1.38
N SER A 105 -2.09 0.52 -1.09
CA SER A 105 -1.96 1.72 -1.94
C SER A 105 -1.37 1.39 -3.31
N PHE A 106 -0.39 0.48 -3.37
CA PHE A 106 0.16 0.00 -4.63
C PHE A 106 -0.87 -0.82 -5.41
N ALA A 107 -1.62 -1.72 -4.72
CA ALA A 107 -2.69 -2.50 -5.33
C ALA A 107 -3.74 -1.60 -6.01
N HIS A 108 -4.17 -0.53 -5.34
CA HIS A 108 -5.08 0.45 -5.91
C HIS A 108 -4.56 1.05 -7.23
N ASN A 109 -3.30 1.50 -7.25
CA ASN A 109 -2.71 2.13 -8.44
C ASN A 109 -2.54 1.12 -9.59
N VAL A 110 -2.05 -0.09 -9.30
CA VAL A 110 -1.91 -1.16 -10.30
C VAL A 110 -3.27 -1.51 -10.91
N LEU A 111 -4.29 -1.72 -10.07
CA LEU A 111 -5.65 -2.02 -10.52
C LEU A 111 -6.24 -0.86 -11.32
N ALA A 112 -5.95 0.38 -10.94
CA ALA A 112 -6.40 1.56 -11.68
C ALA A 112 -5.80 1.65 -13.10
N ILE A 113 -4.55 1.21 -13.27
CA ILE A 113 -3.92 1.11 -14.59
C ILE A 113 -4.54 -0.04 -15.39
N LEU A 114 -4.75 -1.20 -14.77
CA LEU A 114 -5.32 -2.37 -15.45
C LEU A 114 -6.77 -2.19 -15.88
N LEU A 115 -7.56 -1.44 -15.12
CA LEU A 115 -8.95 -1.17 -15.45
C LEU A 115 -9.10 -0.27 -16.67
N LYS A 116 -8.04 0.47 -17.05
CA LYS A 116 -7.96 1.20 -18.31
C LYS A 116 -7.52 0.32 -19.48
N SER A 117 -6.96 -0.85 -19.22
CA SER A 117 -6.51 -1.80 -20.24
C SER A 117 -7.55 -2.88 -20.52
N THR A 118 -7.36 -3.64 -21.60
CA THR A 118 -8.27 -4.70 -22.04
C THR A 118 -8.19 -5.98 -21.21
N VAL A 119 -7.26 -6.06 -20.24
CA VAL A 119 -6.95 -7.28 -19.44
C VAL A 119 -7.68 -7.29 -18.08
N SER A 120 -8.66 -6.41 -17.88
CA SER A 120 -9.21 -6.10 -16.55
C SER A 120 -10.09 -7.19 -15.91
N THR A 121 -10.77 -8.02 -16.70
CA THR A 121 -11.82 -8.93 -16.20
C THR A 121 -11.29 -10.00 -15.24
N ASP A 122 -10.13 -10.57 -15.53
CA ASP A 122 -9.56 -11.65 -14.72
C ASP A 122 -9.12 -11.14 -13.35
N TYR A 123 -8.58 -9.92 -13.29
CA TYR A 123 -8.17 -9.27 -12.04
C TYR A 123 -9.39 -8.86 -11.20
N LEU A 124 -10.44 -8.33 -11.82
CA LEU A 124 -11.70 -8.07 -11.13
C LEU A 124 -12.29 -9.37 -10.53
N SER A 125 -12.29 -10.46 -11.30
CA SER A 125 -12.76 -11.77 -10.79
C SER A 125 -11.95 -12.26 -9.59
N ALA A 126 -10.64 -12.01 -9.56
CA ALA A 126 -9.79 -12.34 -8.43
C ALA A 126 -10.10 -11.47 -7.21
N ILE A 127 -10.37 -10.17 -7.38
CA ILE A 127 -10.81 -9.29 -6.29
C ILE A 127 -12.14 -9.77 -5.69
N ILE A 128 -13.09 -10.18 -6.52
CA ILE A 128 -14.37 -10.75 -6.06
C ILE A 128 -14.12 -11.99 -5.18
N LYS A 129 -13.17 -12.85 -5.54
CA LYS A 129 -12.79 -14.01 -4.71
C LYS A 129 -12.17 -13.58 -3.38
N THR A 130 -11.41 -12.49 -3.35
CA THR A 130 -10.83 -11.97 -2.10
C THR A 130 -11.83 -11.32 -1.16
N ALA A 131 -13.00 -10.92 -1.67
CA ALA A 131 -14.08 -10.36 -0.85
C ALA A 131 -14.45 -11.27 0.34
N LEU A 132 -14.31 -12.59 0.16
CA LEU A 132 -14.58 -13.61 1.18
C LEU A 132 -13.72 -13.47 2.44
N ASN A 133 -12.53 -12.87 2.34
CA ASN A 133 -11.64 -12.68 3.49
C ASN A 133 -11.99 -11.42 4.30
N MET A 134 -12.91 -10.57 3.83
CA MET A 134 -13.41 -9.34 4.49
C MET A 134 -12.30 -8.50 5.13
N SER A 135 -11.16 -8.34 4.44
CA SER A 135 -10.05 -7.55 4.96
C SER A 135 -10.31 -6.05 4.78
N LEU A 136 -9.86 -5.25 5.75
CA LEU A 136 -9.92 -3.78 5.68
C LEU A 136 -9.24 -3.27 4.40
N ASN A 137 -8.10 -3.86 4.06
CA ASN A 137 -7.30 -3.47 2.88
C ASN A 137 -8.07 -3.73 1.57
N SER A 138 -8.78 -4.87 1.45
CA SER A 138 -9.60 -5.16 0.26
C SER A 138 -10.73 -4.15 0.09
N LEU A 139 -11.45 -3.86 1.17
CA LEU A 139 -12.55 -2.90 1.14
C LEU A 139 -12.07 -1.47 0.88
N GLU A 140 -10.92 -1.08 1.43
CA GLU A 140 -10.30 0.21 1.13
C GLU A 140 -9.96 0.33 -0.35
N VAL A 141 -9.28 -0.68 -0.92
CA VAL A 141 -8.89 -0.68 -2.33
C VAL A 141 -10.11 -0.55 -3.24
N VAL A 142 -11.15 -1.35 -3.00
CA VAL A 142 -12.40 -1.27 -3.79
C VAL A 142 -13.10 0.07 -3.62
N ASN A 143 -13.16 0.64 -2.40
CA ASN A 143 -13.77 1.95 -2.17
C ASN A 143 -13.01 3.08 -2.87
N ARG A 144 -11.67 3.02 -2.87
CA ARG A 144 -10.82 3.98 -3.56
C ARG A 144 -10.97 3.85 -5.08
N LEU A 145 -11.02 2.62 -5.61
CA LEU A 145 -11.29 2.38 -7.04
C LEU A 145 -12.67 2.92 -7.45
N ALA A 146 -13.74 2.60 -6.70
CA ALA A 146 -15.08 3.10 -6.97
C ALA A 146 -15.15 4.65 -6.93
N SER A 147 -14.26 5.29 -6.17
CA SER A 147 -14.17 6.75 -6.10
C SER A 147 -13.37 7.37 -7.24
N SER A 148 -12.29 6.70 -7.69
CA SER A 148 -11.39 7.24 -8.72
C SER A 148 -11.82 6.92 -10.15
N MET A 149 -12.68 5.93 -10.37
CA MET A 149 -13.16 5.52 -11.68
C MET A 149 -14.60 5.01 -11.64
N GLU A 150 -15.18 4.85 -12.83
CA GLU A 150 -16.47 4.17 -13.03
C GLU A 150 -16.20 2.67 -13.16
N LEU A 151 -16.56 1.93 -12.13
CA LEU A 151 -16.49 0.48 -12.14
C LEU A 151 -17.78 -0.09 -12.73
N PRO A 152 -17.73 -1.25 -13.41
CA PRO A 152 -18.94 -1.95 -13.84
C PRO A 152 -19.88 -2.21 -12.65
N THR A 153 -21.16 -1.91 -12.82
CA THR A 153 -22.18 -2.07 -11.79
C THR A 153 -22.30 -3.53 -11.37
N GLU A 154 -22.20 -4.46 -12.31
CA GLU A 154 -22.24 -5.91 -12.07
C GLU A 154 -21.11 -6.35 -11.14
N PHE A 155 -19.91 -5.78 -11.32
CA PHE A 155 -18.77 -6.06 -10.44
C PHE A 155 -19.05 -5.62 -9.01
N LEU A 156 -19.55 -4.39 -8.81
CA LEU A 156 -19.84 -3.85 -7.48
C LEU A 156 -20.96 -4.63 -6.80
N HIS A 157 -22.03 -4.96 -7.52
CA HIS A 157 -23.16 -5.73 -6.99
C HIS A 157 -22.69 -7.11 -6.55
N LEU A 158 -21.97 -7.84 -7.40
CA LEU A 158 -21.47 -9.18 -7.08
C LEU A 158 -20.47 -9.14 -5.90
N TYR A 159 -19.61 -8.12 -5.85
CA TYR A 159 -18.69 -7.94 -4.73
C TYR A 159 -19.44 -7.73 -3.41
N ILE A 160 -20.49 -6.90 -3.40
CA ILE A 160 -21.32 -6.65 -2.21
C ILE A 160 -22.04 -7.90 -1.76
N LEU A 161 -22.67 -8.63 -2.67
CA LEU A 161 -23.41 -9.85 -2.35
C LEU A 161 -22.48 -10.90 -1.72
N ASN A 162 -21.26 -11.07 -2.27
CA ASN A 162 -20.27 -11.96 -1.70
C ASN A 162 -19.79 -11.50 -0.31
N CYS A 163 -19.67 -10.19 -0.08
CA CYS A 163 -19.34 -9.66 1.25
C CYS A 163 -20.46 -9.92 2.27
N ILE A 164 -21.73 -9.77 1.87
CA ILE A 164 -22.90 -10.07 2.72
C ILE A 164 -22.90 -11.56 3.07
N GLU A 165 -22.78 -12.43 2.07
CA GLU A 165 -22.75 -13.88 2.25
C GLU A 165 -21.57 -14.31 3.15
N ALA A 166 -20.39 -13.70 2.98
CA ALA A 166 -19.24 -13.95 3.83
C ALA A 166 -19.51 -13.55 5.29
N CYS A 167 -20.15 -12.40 5.53
CA CYS A 167 -20.55 -11.98 6.88
C CYS A 167 -21.57 -12.93 7.52
N GLU A 168 -22.54 -13.43 6.77
CA GLU A 168 -23.57 -14.35 7.28
C GLU A 168 -22.98 -15.74 7.63
N LYS A 169 -22.01 -16.21 6.85
CA LYS A 169 -21.33 -17.50 7.08
C LYS A 169 -20.26 -17.47 8.18
N MET A 170 -19.87 -16.28 8.66
CA MET A 170 -18.85 -16.17 9.72
C MET A 170 -19.35 -16.74 11.04
N THR A 171 -18.59 -17.69 11.60
CA THR A 171 -18.93 -18.38 12.85
C THR A 171 -18.52 -17.63 14.11
N ASP A 172 -17.42 -16.88 14.07
CA ASP A 172 -16.95 -16.09 15.21
C ASP A 172 -17.72 -14.77 15.30
N GLU A 173 -18.57 -14.65 16.32
CA GLU A 173 -19.43 -13.50 16.56
C GLU A 173 -18.64 -12.18 16.71
N ARG A 174 -17.43 -12.22 17.29
CA ARG A 174 -16.62 -11.02 17.50
C ARG A 174 -16.05 -10.52 16.17
N PHE A 175 -15.49 -11.42 15.36
CA PHE A 175 -15.00 -11.06 14.04
C PHE A 175 -16.15 -10.68 13.11
N GLN A 176 -17.28 -11.39 13.15
CA GLN A 176 -18.48 -11.07 12.39
C GLN A 176 -18.97 -9.66 12.70
N LYS A 177 -19.14 -9.28 13.98
CA LYS A 177 -19.53 -7.91 14.35
C LYS A 177 -18.57 -6.86 13.78
N ARG A 178 -17.27 -7.12 13.80
CA ARG A 178 -16.26 -6.22 13.22
C ARG A 178 -16.42 -6.12 11.70
N SER A 179 -16.52 -7.25 11.00
CA SER A 179 -16.68 -7.29 9.54
C SER A 179 -17.96 -6.60 9.10
N VAL A 180 -19.07 -6.83 9.79
CA VAL A 180 -20.36 -6.18 9.53
C VAL A 180 -20.25 -4.66 9.67
N ARG A 181 -19.56 -4.16 10.71
CA ARG A 181 -19.34 -2.71 10.87
C ARG A 181 -18.56 -2.12 9.68
N ILE A 182 -17.48 -2.78 9.27
CA ILE A 182 -16.65 -2.32 8.16
C ILE A 182 -17.46 -2.36 6.85
N LEU A 183 -18.23 -3.42 6.61
CA LEU A 183 -19.11 -3.54 5.44
C LEU A 183 -20.18 -2.45 5.43
N CYS A 184 -20.81 -2.17 6.57
CA CYS A 184 -21.79 -1.09 6.67
C CYS A 184 -21.18 0.27 6.30
N VAL A 185 -20.01 0.61 6.83
CA VAL A 185 -19.31 1.87 6.50
C VAL A 185 -18.93 1.93 5.02
N PHE A 186 -18.50 0.80 4.45
CA PHE A 186 -18.21 0.68 3.01
C PHE A 186 -19.46 0.92 2.15
N LEU A 187 -20.58 0.26 2.45
CA LEU A 187 -21.84 0.44 1.74
C LEU A 187 -22.37 1.88 1.87
N GLN A 188 -22.29 2.47 3.07
CA GLN A 188 -22.64 3.87 3.28
C GLN A 188 -21.79 4.81 2.40
N SER A 189 -20.49 4.53 2.22
CA SER A 189 -19.61 5.30 1.33
C SER A 189 -20.07 5.21 -0.13
N LEU A 190 -20.43 4.02 -0.61
CA LEU A 190 -20.87 3.80 -1.99
C LEU A 190 -22.22 4.46 -2.28
N VAL A 191 -23.17 4.32 -1.36
CA VAL A 191 -24.50 4.93 -1.44
C VAL A 191 -24.40 6.46 -1.46
N ARG A 192 -23.66 7.06 -0.52
CA ARG A 192 -23.51 8.52 -0.45
C ARG A 192 -22.84 9.12 -1.69
N LYS A 193 -21.90 8.39 -2.30
CA LYS A 193 -21.22 8.79 -3.55
C LYS A 193 -22.03 8.48 -4.81
N LYS A 194 -23.22 7.88 -4.68
CA LYS A 194 -24.08 7.45 -5.80
C LYS A 194 -23.33 6.57 -6.82
N LYS A 195 -22.48 5.67 -6.32
CA LYS A 195 -21.71 4.75 -7.17
C LYS A 195 -22.46 3.47 -7.51
N ILE A 196 -23.63 3.28 -6.92
CA ILE A 196 -24.47 2.09 -7.03
C ILE A 196 -25.91 2.53 -7.14
N ASP A 197 -26.68 1.87 -8.00
CA ASP A 197 -28.13 1.98 -8.00
C ASP A 197 -28.70 1.09 -6.89
N ILE A 198 -29.27 1.71 -5.87
CA ILE A 198 -29.74 1.03 -4.66
C ILE A 198 -30.95 0.15 -4.99
N ASN A 199 -31.71 0.48 -6.04
CA ASN A 199 -32.94 -0.25 -6.37
C ASN A 199 -32.68 -1.72 -6.63
N ASP A 200 -31.59 -2.05 -7.33
CA ASP A 200 -31.26 -3.41 -7.76
C ASP A 200 -30.79 -4.34 -6.63
N ILE A 201 -30.28 -3.78 -5.53
CA ILE A 201 -29.70 -4.54 -4.40
C ILE A 201 -30.35 -4.20 -3.05
N SER A 202 -31.46 -3.47 -3.09
CA SER A 202 -32.15 -2.95 -1.91
C SER A 202 -32.60 -4.08 -0.98
N ILE A 203 -33.16 -5.15 -1.54
CA ILE A 203 -33.73 -6.28 -0.79
C ILE A 203 -32.63 -6.98 0.03
N GLU A 204 -31.49 -7.26 -0.58
CA GLU A 204 -30.37 -7.94 0.06
C GLU A 204 -29.73 -7.06 1.15
N ILE A 205 -29.55 -5.76 0.87
CA ILE A 205 -29.02 -4.82 1.88
C ILE A 205 -29.99 -4.66 3.05
N GLU A 206 -31.29 -4.55 2.78
CA GLU A 206 -32.31 -4.43 3.83
C GLU A 206 -32.37 -5.69 4.69
N SER A 207 -32.40 -6.87 4.07
CA SER A 207 -32.35 -8.17 4.76
C SER A 207 -31.11 -8.29 5.65
N PHE A 208 -29.94 -7.90 5.13
CA PHE A 208 -28.69 -7.86 5.89
C PHE A 208 -28.80 -6.91 7.09
N CYS A 209 -29.31 -5.70 6.89
CA CYS A 209 -29.44 -4.71 7.96
C CYS A 209 -30.41 -5.16 9.06
N ILE A 210 -31.49 -5.87 8.71
CA ILE A 210 -32.44 -6.43 9.68
C ILE A 210 -31.77 -7.55 10.49
N THR A 211 -31.07 -8.46 9.80
CA THR A 211 -30.33 -9.56 10.43
C THR A 211 -29.31 -9.05 11.45
N PHE A 212 -28.59 -7.97 11.12
CA PHE A 212 -27.59 -7.36 11.99
C PHE A 212 -28.06 -6.09 12.72
N SER A 213 -29.37 -5.94 12.93
CA SER A 213 -29.99 -4.73 13.52
C SER A 213 -29.46 -4.33 14.90
N LYS A 214 -28.86 -5.25 15.67
CA LYS A 214 -28.17 -4.97 16.94
C LYS A 214 -26.93 -4.08 16.77
N ILE A 215 -26.38 -3.98 15.56
CA ILE A 215 -25.21 -3.18 15.24
C ILE A 215 -25.67 -1.81 14.75
N LYS A 216 -25.18 -0.75 15.41
CA LYS A 216 -25.57 0.64 15.13
C LYS A 216 -25.37 1.02 13.66
N GLU A 217 -24.25 0.62 13.08
CA GLU A 217 -23.88 0.92 11.70
C GLU A 217 -24.84 0.29 10.68
N ALA A 218 -25.42 -0.87 10.99
CA ALA A 218 -26.43 -1.53 10.16
C ALA A 218 -27.76 -0.76 10.22
N THR A 219 -28.16 -0.30 11.41
CA THR A 219 -29.36 0.54 11.55
C THR A 219 -29.21 1.89 10.84
N GLU A 220 -28.01 2.47 10.86
CA GLU A 220 -27.69 3.70 10.13
C GLU A 220 -27.72 3.49 8.61
N LEU A 221 -27.15 2.39 8.11
CA LEU A 221 -27.20 2.03 6.69
C LEU A 221 -28.65 1.86 6.22
N TYR A 222 -29.47 1.11 6.95
CA TYR A 222 -30.89 0.90 6.63
C TYR A 222 -31.64 2.22 6.45
N LYS A 223 -31.43 3.18 7.36
CA LYS A 223 -32.04 4.52 7.27
C LYS A 223 -31.59 5.29 6.03
N ILE A 224 -30.31 5.19 5.69
CA ILE A 224 -29.76 5.85 4.51
C ILE A 224 -30.42 5.26 3.25
N CYS A 225 -30.48 3.94 3.12
CA CYS A 225 -31.12 3.27 1.98
C CYS A 225 -32.60 3.65 1.83
N LYS A 226 -33.35 3.80 2.92
CA LYS A 226 -34.75 4.25 2.92
C LYS A 226 -34.97 5.71 2.50
N THR A 227 -33.92 6.53 2.51
CA THR A 227 -34.01 7.97 2.22
C THR A 227 -33.79 8.28 0.73
N PHE A 228 -33.19 7.34 -0.01
CA PHE A 228 -32.98 7.41 -1.45
C PHE A 228 -34.10 6.68 -2.19
#